data_AF-A0A2W6CL32-F1
#
_entry.id   AF-A0A2W6CL32-F1
#
_cell.length_a   1.000
_cell.length_b   1.000
_cell.length_c   1.000
_cell.angle_alpha   90.00
_cell.angle_beta   90.00
_cell.angle_gamma   90.00
#
_symmetry.space_group_name_H-M   'P 1'
#
loop_
_entity.id
_entity.type
_entity.pdbx_description
1 polymer ?
#
loop_
_entity_poly.entity_id
_entity_poly.type
_entity_poly.pdbx_seq_one_letter_code
_entity_poly.pdbx_strand_id
1 'polypeptide(L)'
;MSGSPKRYPSELRERAVRMVAEVRVEYARRRVCETLRSWVRKGQVDLGQRLGVSIDMSAQMHKLRAENRELRRANEILKAASTFFAVELDRRDT
;
A
#
# COMPACT_ATOMS: atom_id res chain seq x y z
N MET A 1 5.24 -5.27 -19.21
CA MET A 1 5.99 -4.35 -18.32
C MET A 1 7.07 -5.15 -17.62
N SER A 2 8.30 -5.11 -18.14
CA SER A 2 9.46 -5.80 -17.59
C SER A 2 9.90 -5.12 -16.29
N GLY A 3 9.55 -5.73 -15.15
CA GLY A 3 10.07 -5.30 -13.86
C GLY A 3 11.58 -5.51 -13.84
N SER A 4 12.34 -4.45 -13.56
CA SER A 4 13.79 -4.54 -13.37
C SER A 4 14.09 -5.68 -12.38
N PRO A 5 15.07 -6.56 -12.68
CA PRO A 5 15.41 -7.65 -11.77
C PRO A 5 15.72 -7.05 -10.41
N LYS A 6 14.93 -7.41 -9.39
CA LYS A 6 15.14 -6.92 -8.03
C LYS A 6 16.57 -7.29 -7.65
N ARG A 7 17.37 -6.27 -7.33
CA ARG A 7 18.79 -6.38 -6.93
C ARG A 7 19.02 -7.46 -5.85
N TYR A 8 17.97 -7.80 -5.10
CA TYR A 8 17.92 -8.96 -4.21
C TYR A 8 16.58 -9.71 -4.38
N PRO A 9 16.59 -11.01 -4.73
CA PRO A 9 15.39 -11.86 -4.75
C PRO A 9 14.64 -11.84 -3.41
N SER A 10 13.32 -12.06 -3.41
CA SER A 10 12.51 -12.13 -2.17
C SER A 10 12.96 -13.28 -1.27
N GLU A 11 13.22 -14.45 -1.84
CA GLU A 11 13.65 -15.65 -1.11
C GLU A 11 14.94 -15.41 -0.32
N LEU A 12 15.92 -14.70 -0.92
CA LEU A 12 17.17 -14.35 -0.26
C LEU A 12 16.93 -13.40 0.92
N ARG A 13 16.00 -12.45 0.77
CA ARG A 13 15.64 -11.51 1.83
C ARG A 13 14.94 -12.20 3.00
N GLU A 14 13.98 -13.06 2.70
CA GLU A 14 13.24 -13.84 3.70
C GLU A 14 14.17 -14.78 4.47
N ARG A 15 15.07 -15.48 3.77
CA ARG A 15 16.07 -16.35 4.40
C ARG A 15 17.02 -15.57 5.29
N ALA A 16 17.50 -14.41 4.85
CA ALA A 16 18.38 -13.56 5.65
C ALA A 16 17.68 -13.01 6.91
N VAL A 17 16.41 -12.61 6.81
CA VAL A 17 15.61 -12.19 7.97
C VAL A 17 15.44 -13.34 8.97
N ARG A 18 15.17 -14.56 8.50
CA ARG A 18 15.07 -15.76 9.35
C ARG A 18 16.39 -16.06 10.07
N MET A 19 17.51 -16.05 9.35
CA MET A 19 18.84 -16.26 9.94
C MET A 19 19.16 -15.23 11.03
N VAL A 20 18.78 -13.97 10.84
CA VAL A 20 19.01 -12.93 11.87
C VAL A 20 18.14 -13.14 13.11
N ALA A 21 16.94 -13.70 12.96
CA ALA A 21 16.08 -14.05 14.10
C ALA A 21 16.67 -15.20 14.96
N GLU A 22 17.46 -16.09 14.35
CA GLU A 22 18.11 -17.22 15.03
C GLU A 22 19.40 -16.81 15.78
N VAL A 23 20.06 -15.71 15.37
CA VAL A 23 21.27 -15.21 16.04
C VAL A 23 20.90 -14.39 17.28
N ARG A 24 21.62 -14.59 18.40
CA ARG A 24 21.45 -13.79 19.63
C ARG A 24 21.41 -12.29 19.29
N VAL A 25 20.32 -11.63 19.68
CA VAL A 25 19.93 -10.28 19.25
C VAL A 25 21.07 -9.27 19.36
N GLU A 26 21.86 -9.31 20.43
CA GLU A 26 22.96 -8.34 20.63
C GLU A 26 24.18 -8.56 19.72
N TYR A 27 24.41 -9.79 19.28
CA TYR A 27 25.47 -10.08 18.32
C TYR A 27 25.07 -9.63 16.91
N ALA A 28 23.81 -9.91 16.54
CA ALA A 28 23.24 -9.46 15.27
C ALA A 28 23.16 -7.93 15.19
N ARG A 29 22.79 -7.25 16.28
CA ARG A 29 22.61 -5.80 16.32
C ARG A 29 23.90 -5.05 15.98
N ARG A 30 25.07 -5.53 16.42
CA ARG A 30 26.38 -4.91 16.12
C ARG A 30 26.94 -5.21 14.73
N ARG A 31 26.65 -6.37 14.13
CA ARG A 31 27.33 -6.82 12.88
C ARG A 31 26.47 -6.87 11.61
N VAL A 32 25.16 -6.71 11.71
CA VAL A 32 24.26 -6.76 10.55
C VAL A 32 24.33 -5.45 9.74
N CYS A 33 24.49 -5.54 8.41
CA CYS A 33 24.49 -4.38 7.52
C CYS A 33 23.14 -3.64 7.54
N GLU A 34 23.14 -2.34 7.23
CA GLU A 34 21.93 -1.50 7.29
C GLU A 34 20.78 -2.03 6.43
N THR A 35 21.10 -2.59 5.26
CA THR A 35 20.14 -3.21 4.34
C THR A 35 19.38 -4.35 5.00
N LEU A 36 20.08 -5.24 5.70
CA LEU A 36 19.47 -6.38 6.37
C LEU A 36 18.71 -5.94 7.63
N ARG A 37 19.20 -4.93 8.36
CA ARG A 37 18.42 -4.30 9.46
C ARG A 37 17.10 -3.73 8.96
N SER A 38 17.10 -3.08 7.81
CA SER A 38 15.89 -2.54 7.19
C SER A 38 14.87 -3.64 6.86
N TRP A 39 15.32 -4.77 6.31
CA TRP A 39 14.45 -5.92 6.02
C TRP A 39 13.85 -6.56 7.26
N VAL A 40 14.65 -6.72 8.33
CA VAL A 40 14.16 -7.26 9.60
C VAL A 40 13.09 -6.35 10.20
N ARG A 41 13.33 -5.02 10.23
CA ARG A 41 12.32 -4.07 10.73
C ARG A 41 11.04 -4.12 9.91
N LYS A 42 11.15 -4.24 8.59
CA LYS A 42 9.98 -4.36 7.70
C LYS A 42 9.21 -5.64 7.99
N GLY A 43 9.90 -6.78 8.13
CA GLY A 43 9.28 -8.04 8.52
C GLY A 43 8.58 -7.98 9.88
N GLN A 44 9.17 -7.28 10.87
CA GLN A 44 8.54 -7.06 12.18
C GLN A 44 7.24 -6.23 12.08
N VAL A 45 7.21 -5.23 11.19
CA VAL A 45 6.00 -4.44 10.91
C VAL A 45 4.95 -5.29 10.22
N ASP A 46 5.34 -6.09 9.23
CA ASP A 46 4.43 -6.97 8.50
C ASP A 46 3.83 -8.08 9.40
N LEU A 47 4.59 -8.55 10.40
CA LEU A 47 4.14 -9.51 11.43
C LEU A 47 3.40 -8.86 12.61
N GLY A 48 3.19 -7.54 12.62
CA GLY A 48 2.52 -6.83 13.71
C GLY A 48 3.31 -6.72 15.02
N GLN A 49 4.58 -7.13 15.03
CA GLN A 49 5.48 -7.03 16.19
C GLN A 49 5.99 -5.61 16.41
N ARG A 50 5.83 -4.74 15.41
CA ARG A 50 6.25 -3.34 15.46
C ARG A 50 5.20 -2.45 14.80
N LEU A 51 4.95 -1.29 15.40
CA LEU A 51 4.09 -0.27 14.81
C LEU A 51 4.64 0.19 13.45
N GLY A 52 3.80 0.19 12.43
CA GLY A 52 4.12 0.64 11.09
C GLY A 52 3.05 0.25 10.06
N VAL A 53 3.19 0.73 8.83
CA VAL A 53 2.29 0.36 7.73
C VAL A 53 2.78 -0.95 7.12
N SER A 54 2.09 -2.04 7.43
CA SER A 54 2.28 -3.34 6.77
C SER A 54 2.02 -3.23 5.27
N ILE A 55 2.67 -4.11 4.50
CA ILE A 55 2.46 -4.22 3.05
C ILE A 55 0.98 -4.40 2.71
N ASP A 56 0.26 -5.23 3.47
CA ASP A 56 -1.16 -5.49 3.23
C ASP A 56 -2.02 -4.23 3.44
N MET A 57 -1.78 -3.51 4.55
CA MET A 57 -2.45 -2.23 4.81
C MET A 57 -2.18 -1.19 3.71
N SER A 58 -0.96 -1.14 3.17
CA SER A 58 -0.64 -0.27 2.04
C SER A 58 -1.40 -0.66 0.77
N ALA A 59 -1.46 -1.96 0.45
CA ALA A 59 -2.20 -2.47 -0.70
C ALA A 59 -3.70 -2.15 -0.60
N GLN A 60 -4.29 -2.37 0.57
CA GLN A 60 -5.69 -2.03 0.85
C GLN A 60 -5.93 -0.52 0.72
N MET A 61 -5.05 0.32 1.26
CA MET A 61 -5.14 1.77 1.13
C MET A 61 -5.11 2.22 -0.35
N HIS A 62 -4.26 1.60 -1.17
CA HIS A 62 -4.21 1.87 -2.61
C HIS A 62 -5.51 1.49 -3.32
N LYS A 63 -6.07 0.32 -3.01
CA LYS A 63 -7.35 -0.14 -3.55
C LYS A 63 -8.49 0.82 -3.18
N LEU A 64 -8.62 1.15 -1.89
CA LEU A 64 -9.63 2.07 -1.39
C LEU A 64 -9.51 3.47 -2.01
N ARG A 65 -8.28 3.96 -2.20
CA ARG A 65 -8.05 5.24 -2.90
C ARG A 65 -8.49 5.19 -4.35
N ALA A 66 -8.33 4.06 -5.04
CA ALA A 66 -8.79 3.91 -6.41
C ALA A 66 -10.33 3.89 -6.49
N GLU A 67 -10.97 3.10 -5.62
CA GLU A 67 -12.43 3.05 -5.51
C GLU A 67 -13.03 4.42 -5.16
N ASN A 68 -12.43 5.14 -4.21
CA ASN A 68 -12.92 6.47 -3.84
C ASN A 68 -12.84 7.48 -5.00
N ARG A 69 -11.79 7.41 -5.84
CA ARG A 69 -11.68 8.25 -7.04
C ARG A 69 -12.79 7.94 -8.04
N GLU A 70 -13.05 6.66 -8.28
CA GLU A 70 -14.09 6.24 -9.22
C GLU A 70 -15.48 6.66 -8.72
N LEU A 71 -15.76 6.46 -7.43
CA LEU A 71 -17.02 6.88 -6.81
C LEU A 71 -17.23 8.40 -6.86
N ARG A 72 -16.16 9.19 -6.70
CA ARG A 72 -16.23 10.66 -6.84
C ARG A 72 -16.57 11.05 -8.28
N ARG A 73 -15.90 10.43 -9.26
CA ARG A 73 -16.18 10.66 -10.68
C ARG A 73 -17.62 10.32 -11.05
N ALA A 74 -18.11 9.16 -10.59
CA ALA A 74 -19.50 8.75 -10.81
C ALA A 74 -20.48 9.76 -10.19
N ASN A 75 -20.22 10.21 -8.96
CA ASN A 75 -21.03 11.24 -8.30
C ASN A 75 -21.04 12.57 -9.06
N GLU A 76 -19.92 13.00 -9.64
CA GLU A 76 -19.86 14.21 -10.45
C GLU A 76 -20.72 14.09 -11.71
N ILE A 77 -20.68 12.95 -12.38
CA ILE A 77 -21.52 12.67 -13.55
C ILE A 77 -23.00 12.70 -13.16
N LEU A 78 -23.38 12.04 -12.06
CA LEU A 78 -24.75 12.02 -11.59
C LEU A 78 -25.24 13.42 -11.21
N LYS A 79 -24.43 14.20 -10.51
CA LYS A 79 -24.76 15.59 -10.18
C LYS A 79 -24.97 16.44 -11.44
N ALA A 80 -24.08 16.32 -12.42
CA ALA A 80 -24.20 17.03 -13.70
C ALA A 80 -25.48 16.63 -14.44
N ALA A 81 -25.81 15.33 -14.48
CA ALA A 81 -27.06 14.85 -15.05
C ALA A 81 -28.29 15.39 -14.32
N SER A 82 -28.30 15.36 -12.98
CA SER A 82 -29.40 15.92 -12.18
C SER A 82 -29.59 17.41 -12.44
N THR A 83 -28.51 18.20 -12.52
CA THR A 83 -28.61 19.62 -12.86
C THR A 83 -29.14 19.84 -14.28
N PHE A 84 -28.72 19.03 -15.24
CA PHE A 84 -29.22 19.10 -16.61
C PHE A 84 -30.72 18.84 -16.68
N PHE A 85 -31.20 17.77 -16.04
CA PHE A 85 -32.63 17.45 -16.01
C PHE A 85 -33.47 18.51 -15.28
N ALA A 86 -32.97 19.07 -14.18
CA ALA A 86 -33.67 20.15 -13.47
C ALA A 86 -33.88 21.38 -14.37
N VAL A 87 -32.84 21.78 -15.12
CA VAL A 87 -32.93 22.91 -16.08
C VAL A 87 -33.87 22.59 -17.25
N GLU A 88 -33.82 21.37 -17.76
CA GLU A 88 -34.70 20.94 -18.87
C GLU A 88 -36.17 20.93 -18.46
N LEU A 89 -36.49 20.55 -17.22
CA LEU A 89 -37.85 20.58 -16.68
C LEU A 89 -38.34 22.03 -16.50
N ASP A 90 -37.53 22.89 -15.89
CA ASP A 90 -37.87 24.31 -15.66
C ASP A 90 -38.22 25.04 -16.97
N ARG A 91 -37.50 24.75 -18.07
CA ARG A 91 -37.77 25.30 -19.41
C ARG A 91 -39.07 24.82 -20.06
N ARG A 92 -39.60 23.66 -19.66
CA ARG A 92 -40.87 23.12 -20.19
C ARG A 92 -42.07 23.67 -19.44
N ASP A 93 -41.87 24.06 -18.18
CA ASP A 93 -42.93 24.57 -17.31
C ASP A 93 -43.17 26.09 -17.50
N THR A 94 -42.25 26.81 -18.18
CA THR A 94 -42.40 28.21 -18.63
C THR A 94 -42.90 28.34 -20.05
#